data_AF-A0A0G1YX49-F1
#
_entry.id   AF-A0A0G1YX49-F1
#
_cell.length_a   1.000
_cell.length_b   1.000
_cell.length_c   1.000
_cell.angle_alpha   90.00
_cell.angle_beta   90.00
_cell.angle_gamma   90.00
#
_symmetry.space_group_name_H-M   'P 1'
#
loop_
_entity.id
_entity.type
_entity.pdbx_description
1 polymer ?
#
loop_
_entity_poly.entity_id
_entity_poly.type
_entity_poly.pdbx_seq_one_letter_code
_entity_poly.pdbx_strand_id
1 'polypeptide(L)' 'MDTEPRTKEYEIAFLLRDEKGLDLVREAVRRGEGEIILENPGERITLAYKIEKESAAHFGYFH' A
#
# COMPACT_ATOMS: atom_id res chain seq x y z
N MET A 1 26.60 -1.35 24.79
CA MET A 1 25.26 -0.77 24.62
C MET A 1 24.68 -1.42 23.39
N ASP A 2 23.80 -2.41 23.59
CA ASP A 2 22.97 -2.95 22.52
C ASP A 2 22.08 -1.82 22.01
N THR A 3 22.34 -1.34 20.79
CA THR A 3 21.38 -0.51 20.08
C THR A 3 20.33 -1.46 19.53
N GLU A 4 19.18 -1.57 20.20
CA GLU A 4 18.00 -2.19 19.62
C GLU A 4 17.79 -1.63 18.19
N PRO A 5 17.53 -2.48 17.19
CA PRO A 5 17.22 -2.00 15.86
C PRO A 5 16.02 -1.06 15.98
N ARG A 6 16.20 0.20 15.60
CA ARG A 6 15.10 1.16 15.53
C ARG A 6 14.21 0.77 14.36
N THR A 7 13.21 -0.07 14.64
CA THR A 7 12.09 -0.29 13.74
C THR A 7 11.44 1.06 13.47
N LYS A 8 11.23 1.36 12.19
CA LYS A 8 10.53 2.57 11.77
C LYS A 8 9.18 2.15 11.24
N GLU A 9 8.16 2.81 11.72
CA GLU A 9 6.80 2.66 11.23
C GLU A 9 6.58 3.59 10.04
N TYR A 10 5.84 3.11 9.06
CA TYR A 10 5.48 3.86 7.86
C TYR A 10 4.01 3.68 7.56
N GLU A 11 3.47 4.61 6.79
CA GLU A 11 2.16 4.48 6.19
C GLU A 11 2.32 4.57 4.68
N ILE A 12 1.75 3.61 3.96
CA ILE A 12 1.86 3.51 2.51
C ILE A 12 0.45 3.50 1.94
N ALA A 13 0.05 4.64 1.35
CA ALA A 13 -1.19 4.77 0.59
C ALA A 13 -0.89 4.66 -0.90
N PHE A 14 -1.68 3.87 -1.63
CA PHE A 14 -1.46 3.60 -3.05
C PHE A 14 -2.77 3.42 -3.82
N LEU A 15 -2.70 3.60 -5.14
CA LEU A 15 -3.80 3.40 -6.07
C LEU A 15 -3.47 2.27 -7.04
N LEU A 16 -4.42 1.36 -7.22
CA LEU A 16 -4.32 0.23 -8.14
C LEU A 16 -5.40 0.34 -9.21
N ARG A 17 -5.05 -0.08 -10.43
CA ARG A 17 -6.02 -0.19 -11.52
C ARG A 17 -7.03 -1.31 -11.25
N ASP A 18 -6.58 -2.41 -10.67
CA ASP A 18 -7.38 -3.58 -10.31
C ASP A 18 -6.93 -4.19 -8.97
N GLU A 19 -7.77 -5.05 -8.40
CA GLU A 19 -7.56 -5.70 -7.08
C GLU A 19 -6.33 -6.63 -7.07
N LYS A 20 -5.92 -7.18 -8.21
CA LYS A 20 -4.77 -8.11 -8.28
C LYS A 20 -3.46 -7.40 -7.98
N GLY A 21 -3.43 -6.07 -8.13
CA GLY A 21 -2.28 -5.26 -7.76
C GLY A 21 -1.94 -5.32 -6.26
N LEU A 22 -2.90 -5.65 -5.39
CA LEU A 22 -2.70 -5.64 -3.94
C LEU A 22 -1.66 -6.68 -3.50
N ASP A 23 -1.73 -7.87 -4.07
CA ASP A 23 -0.76 -8.94 -3.81
C ASP A 23 0.66 -8.53 -4.21
N LEU A 24 0.81 -7.79 -5.32
CA LEU A 24 2.10 -7.28 -5.78
C LEU A 24 2.71 -6.26 -4.82
N VAL A 25 1.89 -5.37 -4.25
CA VAL A 25 2.38 -4.41 -3.24
C VAL A 25 2.75 -5.14 -1.96
N ARG A 26 1.95 -6.13 -1.53
CA ARG A 26 2.24 -6.95 -0.33
C ARG A 26 3.57 -7.69 -0.47
N GLU A 27 3.81 -8.29 -1.63
CA GLU A 27 5.09 -8.94 -1.95
C GLU A 27 6.25 -7.95 -1.96
N ALA A 28 6.05 -6.73 -2.49
CA ALA A 28 7.09 -5.71 -2.53
C ALA A 28 7.53 -5.28 -1.11
N VAL A 29 6.59 -5.08 -0.18
CA VAL A 29 6.91 -4.76 1.22
C VAL A 29 7.69 -5.90 1.87
N ARG A 30 7.23 -7.15 1.71
CA ARG A 30 7.90 -8.34 2.27
C ARG A 30 9.30 -8.54 1.71
N ARG A 31 9.53 -8.30 0.41
CA ARG A 31 10.87 -8.35 -0.20
C ARG A 31 11.81 -7.28 0.35
N GLY A 32 11.26 -6.16 0.81
CA GLY A 32 12.01 -5.11 1.51
C GLY A 32 12.19 -5.38 3.00
N GLU A 33 11.90 -6.60 3.48
CA GLU A 33 11.94 -6.99 4.90
C GLU A 33 11.00 -6.16 5.78
N GLY A 34 9.98 -5.52 5.17
CA GLY A 34 8.93 -4.82 5.88
C GLY A 34 7.86 -5.77 6.41
N GLU A 35 7.38 -5.50 7.61
CA GLU A 35 6.21 -6.13 8.20
C GLU A 35 4.98 -5.25 7.96
N ILE A 36 3.86 -5.86 7.59
CA ILE A 36 2.57 -5.17 7.45
C ILE A 36 1.75 -5.51 8.69
N ILE A 37 1.50 -4.50 9.52
CA ILE A 37 0.73 -4.60 10.76
C ILE A 37 -0.74 -4.20 10.57
N LEU A 38 -1.04 -3.40 9.55
CA LEU A 38 -2.43 -3.08 9.16
C LEU A 38 -2.57 -3.03 7.64
N GLU A 39 -3.69 -3.57 7.14
CA GLU A 39 -4.02 -3.58 5.72
C GLU A 39 -5.49 -3.20 5.49
N ASN A 40 -5.74 -2.34 4.49
CA ASN A 40 -7.06 -2.15 3.91
C ASN A 40 -7.21 -3.05 2.67
N PRO A 41 -8.30 -3.85 2.54
CA PRO A 41 -8.51 -4.78 1.44
C PRO A 41 -8.65 -4.17 0.03
N GLY A 42 -8.60 -2.84 -0.11
CA GLY A 42 -8.57 -2.19 -1.42
C GLY A 42 -9.95 -1.78 -1.91
N GLU A 43 -10.49 -0.66 -1.41
CA GLU A 43 -11.81 -0.18 -1.81
C GLU A 43 -11.75 0.57 -3.15
N ARG A 44 -12.73 0.34 -4.03
CA ARG A 44 -12.84 1.11 -5.28
C ARG A 44 -13.41 2.49 -4.99
N ILE A 45 -12.60 3.52 -5.20
CA ILE A 45 -12.97 4.93 -4.96
C ILE A 45 -13.06 5.71 -6.27
N THR A 46 -13.85 6.79 -6.26
CA THR A 46 -13.82 7.81 -7.32
C THR A 46 -12.69 8.79 -7.03
N LEU A 47 -11.89 9.08 -8.06
CA LEU A 47 -10.76 10.01 -7.95
C LEU A 47 -11.26 11.46 -8.08
N ALA A 48 -10.67 12.35 -7.29
CA ALA A 48 -10.96 13.79 -7.36
C ALA A 48 -10.57 14.40 -8.73
N TYR A 49 -9.59 13.81 -9.40
CA TYR A 49 -9.16 14.14 -10.76
C TYR A 49 -8.68 12.88 -11.47
N LYS A 50 -8.63 12.91 -12.80
CA LYS A 50 -8.24 11.73 -13.58
C LYS A 50 -6.74 11.45 -13.47
N ILE A 51 -6.39 10.18 -13.31
CA ILE A 51 -5.01 9.67 -13.41
C ILE A 51 -4.99 8.72 -14.61
N GLU A 52 -4.13 8.96 -15.59
CA GLU A 52 -4.06 8.12 -16.81
C GLU A 52 -5.43 7.91 -17.50
N LYS A 53 -6.26 8.97 -17.53
CA LYS A 53 -7.65 8.99 -18.05
C LYS A 53 -8.68 8.20 -17.21
N GLU A 54 -8.27 7.50 -16.16
CA GLU A 54 -9.17 6.82 -15.23
C GLU A 54 -9.76 7.82 -14.22
N SER A 55 -11.05 7.69 -13.90
CA SER A 55 -11.73 8.50 -12.88
C SER A 55 -12.01 7.72 -11.60
N ALA A 56 -11.59 6.46 -11.52
CA ALA A 56 -11.74 5.59 -10.36
C ALA A 56 -10.53 4.65 -10.25
N ALA A 57 -10.21 4.23 -9.04
CA ALA A 57 -9.13 3.28 -8.76
C ALA A 57 -9.44 2.51 -7.48
N HIS A 58 -8.72 1.42 -7.24
CA HIS A 58 -8.73 0.72 -5.96
C HIS A 58 -7.71 1.37 -5.04
N PHE A 59 -8.17 1.93 -3.92
CA PHE A 59 -7.33 2.56 -2.92
C PHE A 59 -6.91 1.55 -1.88
N GLY A 60 -5.60 1.35 -1.77
CA GLY A 60 -4.98 0.49 -0.77
C GLY A 60 -4.17 1.29 0.24
N TYR A 61 -4.03 0.72 1.43
CA TYR A 61 -3.29 1.30 2.54
C TYR A 61 -2.60 0.19 3.33
N PHE A 62 -1.32 0.36 3.61
CA PHE A 62 -0.54 -0.45 4.55
C PHE A 62 0.05 0.41 5.65
N HIS A 63 0.08 -0.15 6.86
CA HIS A 63 0.90 0.28 7.98
C HIS A 63 1.86 -0.86 8.34
#